data_AF-A0A4Q2XRK0-F1
#
_entry.id   AF-A0A4Q2XRK0-F1
#
_cell.length_a   1.000
_cell.length_b   1.000
_cell.length_c   1.000
_cell.angle_alpha   90.00
_cell.angle_beta   90.00
_cell.angle_gamma   90.00
#
_symmetry.space_group_name_H-M   'P 1'
#
loop_
_entity.id
_entity.type
_entity.pdbx_description
1 polymer ?
#
loop_
_entity_poly.entity_id
_entity_poly.type
_entity_poly.pdbx_seq_one_letter_code
_entity_poly.pdbx_strand_id
1 'polypeptide(L)'
;MAAGILLTLAIVVPGLLLTWRLLPGLLGEWIGMIMGVLTTPFIMETSFLILGLVIVILINHWRQQREGDDFVYLEQVTGPDVPKDLPDQAKWAVYREMPLEVGQISLRDRVEGALAIGDHEASGQWIAAMDAKELDQPEVLALRRDLALATGKVELAEEFEKRLRRQ
;
A
#
# COMPACT_ATOMS: atom_id res chain seq x y z
N MET A 1 -3.32 -7.13 -27.13
CA MET A 1 -3.07 -8.43 -27.78
C MET A 1 -4.27 -9.39 -27.67
N ALA A 2 -4.84 -9.61 -26.47
CA ALA A 2 -6.00 -10.48 -26.29
C ALA A 2 -7.24 -10.10 -27.13
N ALA A 3 -7.58 -8.81 -27.21
CA ALA A 3 -8.71 -8.34 -28.03
C ALA A 3 -8.54 -8.60 -29.54
N GLY A 4 -7.31 -8.53 -30.05
CA GLY A 4 -7.01 -8.83 -31.46
C GLY A 4 -7.11 -10.33 -31.77
N ILE A 5 -6.73 -11.18 -30.81
CA ILE A 5 -6.86 -12.64 -30.93
C ILE A 5 -8.34 -13.05 -30.95
N LEU A 6 -9.17 -12.43 -30.11
CA LEU A 6 -10.62 -12.68 -30.11
C LEU A 6 -11.29 -12.23 -31.41
N LEU A 7 -10.95 -11.04 -31.93
CA LEU A 7 -11.51 -10.53 -33.18
C LEU A 7 -11.13 -11.41 -34.39
N THR A 8 -9.87 -11.86 -34.44
CA THR A 8 -9.40 -12.73 -35.52
C THR A 8 -10.08 -14.11 -35.47
N LEU A 9 -10.20 -14.72 -34.29
CA LEU A 9 -10.96 -15.97 -34.11
C LEU A 9 -12.44 -15.81 -34.51
N ALA A 10 -13.08 -14.70 -34.14
CA ALA A 10 -14.48 -14.42 -34.45
C ALA A 10 -14.78 -14.26 -35.95
N ILE A 11 -13.78 -13.90 -36.77
CA ILE A 11 -13.95 -13.74 -38.22
C ILE A 11 -13.49 -15.02 -38.96
N VAL A 12 -12.36 -15.58 -38.54
CA VAL A 12 -11.74 -16.74 -39.22
C VAL A 12 -12.56 -18.01 -39.00
N VAL A 13 -13.10 -18.25 -37.80
CA VAL A 13 -13.85 -19.49 -37.50
C VAL A 13 -15.16 -19.57 -38.28
N PRO A 14 -16.03 -18.53 -38.32
CA PRO A 14 -17.23 -18.55 -39.17
C PRO A 14 -16.90 -18.55 -40.67
N GLY A 15 -15.84 -17.84 -41.06
CA GLY A 15 -15.36 -17.83 -42.45
C GLY A 15 -14.96 -19.22 -42.92
N LEU A 16 -14.17 -19.95 -42.13
CA LEU A 16 -13.79 -21.34 -42.42
C LEU A 16 -15.02 -22.26 -42.46
N LEU A 17 -15.94 -22.13 -41.49
CA LEU A 17 -17.17 -22.93 -41.43
C LEU A 17 -18.03 -22.81 -42.70
N LEU A 18 -18.15 -21.61 -43.25
CA LEU A 18 -18.96 -21.34 -44.44
C LEU A 18 -18.24 -21.74 -45.74
N THR A 19 -16.92 -21.55 -45.80
CA THR A 19 -16.13 -21.80 -47.03
C THR A 19 -15.57 -23.22 -47.12
N TRP A 20 -15.63 -24.00 -46.03
CA TRP A 20 -15.14 -25.38 -45.98
C TRP A 20 -15.67 -26.27 -47.10
N ARG A 21 -16.98 -26.14 -47.36
CA ARG A 21 -17.72 -26.98 -48.30
C ARG A 21 -17.40 -26.68 -49.77
N LEU A 22 -16.71 -25.56 -50.04
CA LEU A 22 -16.35 -25.09 -51.38
C LEU A 22 -14.92 -25.47 -51.78
N LEU A 23 -14.15 -26.12 -50.89
CA LEU A 23 -12.77 -26.54 -51.13
C LEU A 23 -12.72 -28.02 -51.58
N PRO A 24 -12.56 -28.32 -52.89
CA PRO A 24 -12.37 -29.69 -53.34
C PRO A 24 -10.94 -30.19 -53.10
N GLY A 25 -10.79 -31.44 -52.65
CA GLY A 25 -9.51 -32.14 -52.50
C GLY A 25 -9.11 -32.47 -51.06
N LEU A 26 -7.88 -32.94 -50.86
CA LEU A 26 -7.35 -33.42 -49.58
C LEU A 26 -7.42 -32.39 -48.45
N LEU A 27 -7.17 -31.12 -48.77
CA LEU A 27 -7.29 -30.01 -47.82
C LEU A 27 -8.74 -29.91 -47.31
N GLY A 28 -9.72 -30.07 -48.20
CA GLY A 28 -11.18 -30.11 -48.00
C GLY A 28 -11.71 -31.28 -47.14
N GLU A 29 -10.90 -32.31 -46.94
CA GLU A 29 -11.24 -33.50 -46.13
C GLU A 29 -10.50 -33.54 -44.79
N TRP A 30 -9.21 -33.17 -44.78
CA TRP A 30 -8.54 -32.54 -43.63
C TRP A 30 -9.33 -31.29 -43.20
N ILE A 31 -9.09 -30.51 -42.17
CA ILE A 31 -9.97 -29.40 -41.73
C ILE A 31 -11.49 -29.74 -41.55
N GLY A 32 -12.27 -30.33 -42.47
CA GLY A 32 -13.59 -30.93 -42.22
C GLY A 32 -13.53 -32.00 -41.15
N MET A 33 -12.49 -32.83 -41.18
CA MET A 33 -12.15 -33.72 -40.06
C MET A 33 -11.86 -32.94 -38.77
N ILE A 34 -11.09 -31.85 -38.84
CA ILE A 34 -10.75 -31.02 -37.66
C ILE A 34 -12.01 -30.34 -37.11
N MET A 35 -12.86 -29.81 -37.98
CA MET A 35 -14.12 -29.16 -37.64
C MET A 35 -15.12 -30.16 -37.07
N GLY A 36 -15.12 -31.41 -37.55
CA GLY A 36 -15.88 -32.49 -36.93
C GLY A 36 -15.41 -32.80 -35.51
N VAL A 37 -14.09 -32.78 -35.27
CA VAL A 37 -13.52 -32.97 -33.92
C VAL A 37 -13.80 -31.76 -33.01
N LEU A 38 -13.67 -30.55 -33.54
CA LEU A 38 -13.90 -29.31 -32.79
C LEU A 38 -15.36 -29.08 -32.42
N THR A 39 -16.31 -29.55 -33.26
CA THR A 39 -17.74 -29.45 -32.98
C THR A 39 -18.27 -30.57 -32.09
N THR A 40 -17.41 -31.48 -31.61
CA THR A 40 -17.81 -32.46 -30.60
C THR A 40 -18.27 -31.77 -29.31
N PRO A 41 -19.32 -32.28 -28.63
CA PRO A 41 -19.90 -31.62 -27.47
C PRO A 41 -18.87 -31.40 -26.35
N PHE A 42 -17.97 -32.35 -26.13
CA PHE A 42 -16.91 -32.25 -25.12
C PHE A 42 -15.93 -31.09 -25.38
N ILE A 43 -15.48 -30.92 -26.64
CA ILE A 43 -14.55 -29.84 -27.00
C ILE A 43 -15.24 -28.48 -26.93
N MET A 44 -16.50 -28.40 -27.37
CA MET A 44 -17.31 -27.19 -27.28
C MET A 44 -17.51 -26.75 -25.82
N GLU A 45 -17.90 -27.67 -24.93
CA GLU A 45 -18.08 -27.38 -23.50
C GLU A 45 -16.78 -26.93 -22.84
N THR A 46 -15.68 -27.63 -23.10
CA THR A 46 -14.36 -27.28 -22.57
C THR A 46 -13.91 -25.91 -23.05
N SER A 47 -14.20 -25.57 -24.32
CA SER A 47 -13.89 -24.26 -24.89
C SER A 47 -14.69 -23.14 -24.21
N PHE A 48 -15.97 -23.35 -23.91
CA PHE A 48 -16.77 -22.38 -23.16
C PHE A 48 -16.28 -22.19 -21.73
N LEU A 49 -15.84 -23.26 -21.06
CA LEU A 49 -15.24 -23.17 -19.73
C LEU A 49 -13.95 -22.35 -19.76
N ILE A 50 -13.05 -22.67 -20.68
CA ILE A 50 -11.78 -21.94 -20.85
C ILE A 50 -12.06 -20.48 -21.22
N LEU A 51 -13.01 -20.21 -22.11
CA LEU A 51 -13.40 -18.85 -22.48
C LEU A 51 -13.92 -18.07 -21.27
N GLY A 52 -14.79 -18.68 -20.45
CA GLY A 52 -15.28 -18.08 -19.21
C GLY A 52 -14.15 -17.73 -18.24
N LEU A 53 -13.20 -18.66 -18.04
CA LEU A 53 -12.03 -18.43 -17.20
C LEU A 53 -11.16 -17.28 -17.72
N VAL A 54 -10.90 -17.26 -19.04
CA VAL A 54 -10.13 -16.19 -19.69
C VAL A 54 -10.82 -14.83 -19.52
N ILE A 55 -12.15 -14.77 -19.64
CA ILE A 55 -12.92 -13.54 -19.41
C ILE A 55 -12.76 -13.06 -17.98
N VAL A 56 -12.89 -13.94 -16.98
CA VAL A 56 -12.72 -13.58 -15.56
C VAL A 56 -11.32 -13.03 -15.30
N ILE A 57 -10.28 -13.71 -15.81
CA ILE A 57 -8.89 -13.27 -15.67
C ILE A 57 -8.68 -11.90 -16.34
N LEU A 58 -9.22 -11.71 -17.55
CA LEU A 58 -9.10 -10.43 -18.26
C LEU A 58 -9.80 -9.29 -17.52
N ILE A 59 -11.00 -9.51 -16.99
CA ILE A 59 -11.72 -8.51 -16.20
C ILE A 59 -10.93 -8.18 -14.94
N ASN A 60 -10.46 -9.20 -14.22
CA ASN A 60 -9.69 -9.02 -13.00
C ASN A 60 -8.39 -8.25 -13.27
N HIS A 61 -7.69 -8.61 -14.35
CA HIS A 61 -6.47 -7.92 -14.75
C HIS A 61 -6.72 -6.48 -15.19
N TRP A 62 -7.80 -6.22 -15.93
CA TRP A 62 -8.20 -4.86 -16.30
C TRP A 62 -8.57 -4.02 -15.08
N ARG A 63 -9.27 -4.62 -14.11
CA ARG A 63 -9.59 -3.97 -12.85
C ARG A 63 -8.34 -3.62 -12.05
N GLN A 64 -7.42 -4.58 -11.90
CA GLN A 64 -6.13 -4.36 -11.24
C GLN A 64 -5.32 -3.23 -11.88
N GLN A 65 -5.30 -3.13 -13.22
CA GLN A 65 -4.61 -2.04 -13.91
C GLN A 65 -5.25 -0.66 -13.68
N ARG A 66 -6.56 -0.59 -13.43
CA ARG A 66 -7.27 0.69 -13.22
C ARG A 66 -7.31 1.13 -11.76
N GLU A 67 -7.52 0.19 -10.84
CA GLU A 67 -7.73 0.45 -9.42
C GLU A 67 -6.44 0.35 -8.59
N GLY A 68 -5.37 -0.23 -9.18
CA GLY A 68 -4.10 -0.47 -8.51
C GLY A 68 -4.07 -1.84 -7.84
N ASP A 69 -2.94 -2.15 -7.18
CA ASP A 69 -2.81 -3.39 -6.42
C ASP A 69 -3.64 -3.31 -5.13
N ASP A 70 -4.52 -4.30 -4.92
CA ASP A 70 -5.36 -4.43 -3.71
C ASP A 70 -4.60 -5.05 -2.52
N PHE A 71 -3.27 -5.19 -2.63
CA PHE A 71 -2.47 -5.70 -1.51
C PHE A 71 -2.37 -4.62 -0.43
N VAL A 72 -2.72 -5.02 0.80
CA VAL A 72 -2.72 -4.14 1.95
C VAL A 72 -1.61 -4.57 2.91
N TYR A 73 -0.82 -3.63 3.38
CA TYR A 73 0.23 -3.86 4.36
C TYR A 73 -0.41 -4.01 5.75
N LEU A 74 -0.11 -5.12 6.41
CA LEU A 74 -0.58 -5.43 7.75
C LEU A 74 0.59 -5.25 8.72
N GLU A 75 0.56 -4.16 9.48
CA GLU A 75 1.47 -3.97 10.60
C GLU A 75 0.78 -4.53 11.86
N GLN A 76 1.35 -5.60 12.42
CA GLN A 76 0.90 -6.15 13.69
C GLN A 76 1.81 -5.63 14.80
N VAL A 77 1.28 -4.73 15.64
CA VAL A 77 2.03 -4.14 16.74
C VAL A 77 2.21 -5.20 17.84
N THR A 78 3.29 -5.98 17.74
CA THR A 78 3.62 -7.06 18.68
C THR A 78 5.00 -6.80 19.26
N GLY A 79 5.07 -6.42 20.53
CA GLY A 79 6.34 -6.12 21.20
C GLY A 79 6.19 -6.01 22.73
N PRO A 80 7.28 -6.14 23.49
CA PRO A 80 7.27 -6.08 24.95
C PRO A 80 6.85 -4.70 25.52
N ASP A 81 6.95 -3.64 24.71
CA ASP A 81 6.63 -2.25 25.09
C ASP A 81 5.21 -1.80 24.68
N VAL A 82 4.38 -2.72 24.17
CA VAL A 82 2.99 -2.42 23.77
C VAL A 82 2.11 -2.39 25.02
N PRO A 83 1.36 -1.30 25.29
CA PRO A 83 0.45 -1.23 26.42
C PRO A 83 -0.55 -2.40 26.41
N LYS A 84 -0.63 -3.15 27.52
CA LYS A 84 -1.47 -4.36 27.62
C LYS A 84 -2.98 -4.08 27.45
N ASP A 85 -3.39 -2.83 27.64
CA ASP A 85 -4.77 -2.37 27.53
C ASP A 85 -5.16 -1.88 26.12
N LEU A 86 -4.34 -2.12 25.10
CA LEU A 86 -4.73 -1.76 23.74
C LEU A 86 -5.94 -2.61 23.29
N PRO A 87 -7.05 -1.98 22.85
CA PRO A 87 -8.18 -2.70 22.25
C PRO A 87 -7.71 -3.54 21.07
N ASP A 88 -8.28 -4.74 20.87
CA ASP A 88 -7.86 -5.63 19.78
C ASP A 88 -7.93 -4.97 18.41
N GLN A 89 -8.81 -3.98 18.23
CA GLN A 89 -8.97 -3.17 17.03
C GLN A 89 -7.80 -2.22 16.75
N ALA A 90 -7.06 -1.81 17.78
CA ALA A 90 -5.90 -0.93 17.67
C ALA A 90 -4.58 -1.71 17.49
N LYS A 91 -4.61 -3.05 17.58
CA LYS A 91 -3.44 -3.92 17.38
C LYS A 91 -3.11 -4.18 15.91
N TRP A 92 -4.03 -3.81 15.01
CA TRP A 92 -3.86 -3.95 13.57
C TRP A 92 -3.99 -2.59 12.90
N ALA A 93 -2.92 -2.18 12.21
CA ALA A 93 -2.98 -1.07 11.29
C ALA A 93 -2.88 -1.62 9.87
N VAL A 94 -3.82 -1.20 9.03
CA VAL A 94 -4.05 -1.70 7.67
C VAL A 94 -3.69 -0.54 6.74
N TYR A 95 -2.50 -0.60 6.14
CA TYR A 95 -1.99 0.48 5.30
C TYR A 95 -2.07 0.11 3.82
N ARG A 96 -2.64 1.01 3.01
CA ARG A 96 -2.73 0.83 1.56
C ARG A 96 -1.37 0.96 0.87
N GLU A 97 -0.49 1.78 1.42
CA GLU A 97 0.88 1.99 0.96
C GLU A 97 1.84 1.51 2.03
N MET A 98 3.06 1.11 1.63
CA MET A 98 4.08 0.70 2.57
C MET A 98 4.36 1.88 3.53
N PRO A 99 4.26 1.68 4.86
CA PRO A 99 4.56 2.74 5.81
C PRO A 99 5.97 3.29 5.59
N LEU A 100 6.14 4.60 5.75
CA LEU A 100 7.47 5.18 5.78
C LEU A 100 8.27 4.52 6.90
N GLU A 101 9.51 4.12 6.59
CA GLU A 101 10.41 3.64 7.64
C GLU A 101 10.51 4.72 8.71
N VAL A 102 10.39 4.30 9.98
CA VAL A 102 10.61 5.20 11.12
C VAL A 102 12.06 5.64 11.04
N GLY A 103 12.29 6.80 10.42
CA GLY A 103 13.61 7.40 10.35
C GLY A 103 14.17 7.63 11.75
N GLN A 104 15.46 7.95 11.85
CA GLN A 104 16.02 8.39 13.13
C GLN A 104 15.40 9.73 13.52
N ILE A 105 14.31 9.67 14.29
CA ILE A 105 13.64 10.85 14.84
C ILE A 105 14.65 11.52 15.78
N SER A 106 14.99 12.77 15.50
CA SER A 106 15.93 13.54 16.31
C SER A 106 15.41 13.67 17.74
N LEU A 107 16.31 13.79 18.72
CA LEU A 107 15.90 13.97 20.12
C LEU A 107 15.00 15.21 20.29
N ARG A 108 15.22 16.25 19.47
CA ARG A 108 14.38 17.46 19.44
C ARG A 108 12.95 17.13 19.04
N ASP A 109 12.75 16.41 17.93
CA ASP A 109 11.41 16.11 17.43
C ASP A 109 10.65 15.21 18.41
N ARG A 110 11.37 14.32 19.12
CA ARG A 110 10.79 13.52 20.21
C ARG A 110 10.30 14.41 21.35
N VAL A 111 11.12 15.38 21.78
CA VAL A 111 10.76 16.33 22.84
C VAL A 111 9.52 17.14 22.48
N GLU A 112 9.45 17.64 21.24
CA GLU A 112 8.28 18.37 20.71
C GLU A 112 7.03 17.48 20.70
N GLY A 113 7.16 16.25 20.22
CA GLY A 113 6.08 15.26 20.22
C GLY A 113 5.55 14.94 21.62
N ALA A 114 6.44 14.67 22.58
CA ALA A 114 6.06 14.42 23.97
C ALA A 114 5.37 15.64 24.61
N LEU A 115 5.88 16.85 24.37
CA LEU A 115 5.24 18.08 24.83
C LEU A 115 3.82 18.24 24.26
N ALA A 116 3.64 17.96 22.97
CA ALA A 116 2.35 18.09 22.30
C ALA A 116 1.28 17.12 22.85
N ILE A 117 1.69 15.92 23.28
CA ILE A 117 0.79 14.92 23.89
C ILE A 117 0.66 15.06 25.41
N GLY A 118 1.36 16.04 26.02
CA GLY A 118 1.34 16.28 27.48
C GLY A 118 2.21 15.34 28.31
N ASP A 119 3.09 14.56 27.68
CA ASP A 119 4.05 13.71 28.37
C ASP A 119 5.28 14.52 28.81
N HIS A 120 5.13 15.24 29.91
CA HIS A 120 6.17 16.10 30.46
C HIS A 120 7.35 15.32 31.05
N GLU A 121 7.14 14.06 31.46
CA GLU A 121 8.20 13.21 32.01
C GLU A 121 9.14 12.74 30.90
N ALA A 122 8.60 12.18 29.81
CA ALA A 122 9.39 11.76 28.67
C ALA A 122 10.10 12.94 27.99
N SER A 123 9.42 14.09 27.87
CA SER A 123 10.01 15.33 27.34
C SER A 123 11.24 15.76 28.16
N GLY A 124 11.15 15.73 29.50
CA GLY A 124 12.26 16.06 30.38
C GLY A 124 13.45 15.10 30.25
N GLN A 125 13.18 13.79 30.12
CA GLN A 125 14.22 12.77 29.94
C GLN A 125 14.96 12.96 28.61
N TRP A 126 14.25 13.25 27.53
CA TRP A 126 14.87 13.44 26.22
C TRP A 126 15.63 14.76 26.11
N ILE A 127 15.18 15.83 26.78
CA ILE A 127 15.98 17.06 26.93
C ILE A 127 17.26 16.78 27.72
N ALA A 128 17.19 15.99 28.79
CA ALA A 128 18.37 15.67 29.60
C ALA A 128 19.41 14.81 28.86
N ALA A 129 18.98 14.08 27.82
CA ALA A 129 19.83 13.27 26.97
C ALA A 129 20.52 14.05 25.83
N MET A 130 20.17 15.33 25.62
CA MET A 130 20.77 16.19 24.59
C MET A 130 22.15 16.70 25.01
N ASP A 131 23.01 16.95 24.01
CA ASP A 131 24.32 17.55 24.26
C ASP A 131 24.21 19.04 24.62
N ALA A 132 25.19 19.55 25.36
CA ALA A 132 25.22 20.96 25.79
C ALA A 132 25.12 21.97 24.63
N LYS A 133 25.63 21.60 23.44
CA LYS A 133 25.55 22.43 22.22
C LYS A 133 24.14 22.44 21.61
N GLU A 134 23.39 21.36 21.76
CA GLU A 134 22.01 21.25 21.25
C GLU A 134 21.05 21.99 22.20
N LEU A 135 21.31 21.94 23.51
CA LEU A 135 20.52 22.62 24.54
C LEU A 135 20.50 24.15 24.43
N ASP A 136 21.52 24.73 23.80
CA ASP A 136 21.65 26.17 23.57
C ASP A 136 21.05 26.61 22.22
N GLN A 137 20.54 25.69 21.39
CA GLN A 137 19.84 26.07 20.16
C GLN A 137 18.53 26.80 20.49
N PRO A 138 18.16 27.85 19.72
CA PRO A 138 16.99 28.67 20.02
C PRO A 138 15.69 27.86 20.05
N GLU A 139 15.58 26.83 19.22
CA GLU A 139 14.40 25.96 19.15
C GLU A 139 14.28 25.05 20.37
N VAL A 140 15.40 24.53 20.87
CA VAL A 140 15.41 23.70 22.10
C VAL A 140 15.17 24.56 23.34
N LEU A 141 15.66 25.80 23.36
CA LEU A 141 15.34 26.77 24.42
C LEU A 141 13.84 27.10 24.46
N ALA A 142 13.17 27.20 23.30
CA ALA A 142 11.72 27.38 23.24
C ALA A 142 11.00 26.15 23.83
N LEU A 143 11.40 24.93 23.45
CA LEU A 143 10.82 23.70 24.01
C LEU A 143 11.03 23.58 25.52
N ARG A 144 12.20 23.99 26.03
CA ARG A 144 12.51 24.02 27.47
C ARG A 144 11.69 25.05 28.22
N ARG A 145 11.44 26.22 27.62
CA ARG A 145 10.51 27.23 28.16
C ARG A 145 9.11 26.65 28.25
N ASP A 146 8.63 26.00 27.18
CA ASP A 146 7.27 25.47 27.12
C ASP A 146 7.07 24.32 28.12
N LEU A 147 8.08 23.46 28.30
CA LEU A 147 8.10 22.45 29.37
C LEU A 147 8.10 23.08 30.77
N ALA A 148 8.88 24.15 30.97
CA ALA A 148 8.92 24.85 32.26
C ALA A 148 7.57 25.51 32.59
N LEU A 149 6.89 26.11 31.61
CA LEU A 149 5.54 26.64 31.77
C LEU A 149 4.53 25.53 32.08
N ALA A 150 4.57 24.42 31.34
CA ALA A 150 3.65 23.29 31.53
C ALA A 150 3.83 22.60 32.90
N THR A 151 5.05 22.61 33.45
CA THR A 151 5.36 22.05 34.78
C THR A 151 5.25 23.08 35.92
N GLY A 152 4.80 24.30 35.65
CA GLY A 152 4.59 25.35 36.65
C GLY A 152 5.86 26.06 37.15
N LYS A 153 7.01 25.85 36.49
CA LYS A 153 8.31 26.46 36.83
C LYS A 153 8.49 27.81 36.12
N VAL A 154 7.68 28.79 36.50
CA VAL A 154 7.59 30.11 35.81
C VAL A 154 8.93 30.86 35.82
N GLU A 155 9.68 30.83 36.92
CA GLU A 155 10.99 31.49 37.04
C GLU A 155 12.02 30.93 36.03
N LEU A 156 11.98 29.61 35.81
CA LEU A 156 12.87 28.92 34.86
C LEU A 156 12.48 29.25 33.41
N ALA A 157 11.18 29.39 33.14
CA ALA A 157 10.68 29.78 31.83
C ALA A 157 11.12 31.21 31.45
N GLU A 158 11.08 32.15 32.39
CA GLU A 158 11.58 33.52 32.17
C GLU A 158 13.08 33.56 31.89
N GLU A 159 13.86 32.69 32.53
CA GLU A 159 15.29 32.58 32.27
C GLU A 159 15.57 32.11 30.84
N PHE A 160 14.86 31.09 30.36
CA PHE A 160 14.98 30.62 28.99
C PHE A 160 14.51 31.67 27.98
N GLU A 161 13.45 32.41 28.26
CA GLU A 161 12.99 33.51 27.40
C GLU A 161 14.03 34.63 27.28
N LYS A 162 14.70 34.99 28.38
CA LYS A 162 15.79 35.98 28.37
C LYS A 162 16.98 35.50 27.55
N ARG A 163 17.31 34.21 27.57
CA ARG A 163 18.37 33.62 26.73
C ARG A 163 17.99 33.64 25.25
N LEU A 164 16.74 33.34 24.94
CA LEU A 164 16.19 33.35 23.58
C LEU A 164 16.22 34.75 22.95
N ARG A 165 16.02 35.81 23.74
CA ARG A 165 16.12 37.22 23.30
C ARG A 165 17.56 37.74 23.16
N ARG A 166 18.57 37.01 23.65
CA ARG A 166 20.00 37.41 23.62
C ARG A 166 20.78 36.80 22.45
N GLN A 167 20.21 35.82 21.75
CA GLN A 167 20.73 35.29 20.49
C GLN A 167 20.28 36.16 19.32
#